data_AF-A0A2D5FDW8-F1
#
_entry.id   AF-A0A2D5FDW8-F1
#
_cell.length_a   1.000
_cell.length_b   1.000
_cell.length_c   1.000
_cell.angle_alpha   90.00
_cell.angle_beta   90.00
_cell.angle_gamma   90.00
#
_symmetry.space_group_name_H-M   'P 1'
#
loop_
_entity.id
_entity.type
_entity.pdbx_description
1 polymer ?
#
loop_
_entity_poly.entity_id
_entity_poly.type
_entity_poly.pdbx_seq_one_letter_code
_entity_poly.pdbx_strand_id
1 'polypeptide(L)'
;MVSEENHPKKIKEVTLHHYAEVDVWFVDNAYWLGHDGPEHEVSKDFLKNVKLFCHAKNIEALHEMLKDDIHCFWHERDYTSMTSKGFVWKYPEVYKDGKLWGICSDWL
;
A
#
# COMPACT_ATOMS: atom_id res chain seq x y z
N MET A 1 -17.53 -12.36 -9.58
CA MET A 1 -16.96 -12.44 -8.22
C MET A 1 -16.64 -11.02 -7.84
N VAL A 2 -17.17 -10.53 -6.71
CA VAL A 2 -16.77 -9.22 -6.20
C VAL A 2 -15.32 -9.36 -5.75
N SER A 3 -14.45 -8.47 -6.17
CA SER A 3 -13.05 -8.46 -5.71
C SER A 3 -13.05 -8.20 -4.19
N GLU A 4 -12.29 -8.99 -3.42
CA GLU A 4 -12.04 -8.75 -1.98
C GLU A 4 -10.74 -7.96 -1.78
N GLU A 5 -10.13 -7.52 -2.88
CA GLU A 5 -8.98 -6.63 -2.93
C GLU A 5 -9.28 -5.36 -2.12
N ASN A 6 -8.28 -4.85 -1.41
CA ASN A 6 -8.41 -3.67 -0.56
C ASN A 6 -9.46 -3.73 0.57
N HIS A 7 -10.18 -4.86 0.76
CA HIS A 7 -11.16 -4.97 1.83
C HIS A 7 -10.46 -5.06 3.21
N PRO A 8 -10.76 -4.17 4.18
CA PRO A 8 -10.01 -4.10 5.44
C PRO A 8 -9.96 -5.40 6.23
N LYS A 9 -11.04 -6.21 6.17
CA LYS A 9 -11.09 -7.51 6.84
C LYS A 9 -10.10 -8.50 6.23
N LYS A 10 -10.03 -8.56 4.89
CA LYS A 10 -9.14 -9.46 4.16
C LYS A 10 -7.68 -9.09 4.41
N ILE A 11 -7.36 -7.79 4.38
CA ILE A 11 -6.02 -7.28 4.70
C ILE A 11 -5.59 -7.68 6.11
N LYS A 12 -6.49 -7.57 7.11
CA LYS A 12 -6.19 -8.02 8.48
C LYS A 12 -5.85 -9.51 8.54
N GLU A 13 -6.56 -10.35 7.79
CA GLU A 13 -6.29 -11.79 7.72
C GLU A 13 -4.96 -12.09 7.03
N VAL A 14 -4.70 -11.46 5.87
CA VAL A 14 -3.46 -11.64 5.10
C VAL A 14 -2.24 -11.21 5.91
N THR A 15 -2.32 -10.07 6.58
CA THR A 15 -1.21 -9.51 7.37
C THR A 15 -0.88 -10.33 8.62
N LEU A 16 -1.65 -11.35 8.98
CA LEU A 16 -1.21 -12.34 9.98
C LEU A 16 0.02 -13.12 9.50
N HIS A 17 0.11 -13.41 8.21
CA HIS A 17 1.12 -14.32 7.65
C HIS A 17 1.98 -13.72 6.53
N HIS A 18 1.48 -12.71 5.84
CA HIS A 18 2.12 -12.12 4.66
C HIS A 18 2.26 -10.60 4.78
N TYR A 19 3.02 -10.01 3.86
CA TYR A 19 2.98 -8.58 3.59
C TYR A 19 1.92 -8.32 2.52
N ALA A 20 1.27 -7.18 2.58
CA ALA A 20 0.25 -6.80 1.62
C ALA A 20 0.56 -5.42 1.05
N GLU A 21 0.40 -5.31 -0.26
CA GLU A 21 0.24 -4.01 -0.90
C GLU A 21 -1.24 -3.62 -0.83
N VAL A 22 -1.50 -2.33 -0.62
CA VAL A 22 -2.86 -1.78 -0.51
C VAL A 22 -2.91 -0.42 -1.19
N ASP A 23 -3.99 -0.16 -1.90
CA ASP A 23 -4.27 1.12 -2.54
C ASP A 23 -4.91 2.08 -1.54
N VAL A 24 -4.31 3.26 -1.38
CA VAL A 24 -4.71 4.25 -0.40
C VAL A 24 -5.04 5.58 -1.07
N TRP A 25 -6.21 6.09 -0.75
CA TRP A 25 -6.66 7.44 -1.06
C TRP A 25 -6.69 8.28 0.22
N PHE A 26 -6.58 9.60 0.03
CA PHE A 26 -6.90 10.57 1.06
C PHE A 26 -7.89 11.58 0.51
N VAL A 27 -9.10 11.58 1.06
CA VAL A 27 -10.25 12.36 0.60
C VAL A 27 -10.99 12.88 1.83
N ASP A 28 -11.36 14.16 1.82
CA ASP A 28 -12.11 14.82 2.90
C ASP A 28 -11.51 14.61 4.31
N ASN A 29 -10.19 14.70 4.42
CA ASN A 29 -9.42 14.50 5.66
C ASN A 29 -9.48 13.08 6.26
N ALA A 30 -9.82 12.07 5.46
CA ALA A 30 -9.84 10.68 5.87
C ALA A 30 -9.04 9.78 4.91
N TYR A 31 -8.53 8.67 5.44
CA TYR A 31 -7.89 7.63 4.64
C TYR A 31 -8.91 6.61 4.16
N TRP A 32 -8.78 6.20 2.91
CA TRP A 32 -9.65 5.21 2.28
C TRP A 32 -8.83 4.17 1.53
N LEU A 33 -9.31 2.94 1.50
CA LEU A 33 -8.78 1.87 0.65
C LEU A 33 -9.67 1.68 -0.59
N GLY A 34 -9.06 1.29 -1.71
CA GLY A 34 -9.77 0.83 -2.91
C GLY A 34 -8.98 1.05 -4.20
N HIS A 35 -9.19 0.19 -5.20
CA HIS A 35 -8.38 0.20 -6.42
C HIS A 35 -8.80 1.31 -7.39
N ASP A 36 -10.09 1.36 -7.73
CA ASP A 36 -10.63 2.34 -8.70
C ASP A 36 -11.15 3.61 -8.03
N GLY A 37 -11.25 3.62 -6.69
CA GLY A 37 -11.68 4.77 -5.91
C GLY A 37 -11.66 4.52 -4.40
N PRO A 38 -12.02 5.53 -3.59
CA PRO A 38 -12.10 5.42 -2.14
C PRO A 38 -13.35 4.64 -1.71
N GLU A 39 -13.20 3.37 -1.32
CA GLU A 39 -14.32 2.47 -1.01
C GLU A 39 -14.47 2.18 0.48
N HIS A 40 -13.35 2.00 1.18
CA HIS A 40 -13.33 1.60 2.58
C HIS A 40 -12.56 2.58 3.45
N GLU A 41 -13.27 3.40 4.23
CA GLU A 41 -12.64 4.28 5.20
C GLU A 41 -11.86 3.46 6.24
N VAL A 42 -10.62 3.85 6.51
CA VAL A 42 -9.76 3.23 7.51
C VAL A 42 -9.08 4.26 8.39
N SER A 43 -8.72 3.87 9.61
CA SER A 43 -7.95 4.74 10.48
C SER A 43 -6.49 4.80 10.04
N LYS A 44 -5.81 5.90 10.40
CA LYS A 44 -4.36 5.99 10.29
C LYS A 44 -3.63 4.79 10.91
N ASP A 45 -4.07 4.34 12.09
CA ASP A 45 -3.41 3.24 12.80
C ASP A 45 -3.50 1.92 12.05
N PHE A 46 -4.54 1.73 11.23
CA PHE A 46 -4.64 0.57 10.34
C PHE A 46 -3.48 0.57 9.33
N LEU A 47 -3.20 1.72 8.71
CA LEU A 47 -2.14 1.88 7.70
C LEU A 47 -0.73 1.82 8.30
N LYS A 48 -0.58 2.04 9.61
CA LYS A 48 0.71 1.91 10.32
C LYS A 48 1.15 0.48 10.56
N ASN A 49 0.38 -0.51 10.12
CA ASN A 49 0.80 -1.90 10.17
C ASN A 49 2.09 -2.10 9.35
N VAL A 50 3.16 -2.57 10.02
CA VAL A 50 4.50 -2.75 9.43
C VAL A 50 4.56 -3.72 8.26
N LYS A 51 3.50 -4.52 8.07
CA LYS A 51 3.37 -5.46 6.96
C LYS A 51 2.69 -4.87 5.72
N LEU A 52 2.29 -3.61 5.76
CA LEU A 52 1.65 -2.93 4.63
C LEU A 52 2.65 -2.13 3.81
N PHE A 53 2.54 -2.27 2.49
CA PHE A 53 3.11 -1.38 1.49
C PHE A 53 1.95 -0.53 0.93
N CYS A 54 1.83 0.71 1.39
CA CYS A 54 0.69 1.55 1.02
C CYS A 54 0.96 2.30 -0.29
N HIS A 55 0.28 1.93 -1.36
CA HIS A 55 0.33 2.63 -2.64
C HIS A 55 -0.58 3.85 -2.61
N ALA A 56 -0.01 5.04 -2.75
CA ALA A 56 -0.78 6.27 -2.85
C ALA A 56 -1.47 6.37 -4.22
N LYS A 57 -2.80 6.46 -4.23
CA LYS A 57 -3.60 6.62 -5.45
C LYS A 57 -3.91 8.06 -5.82
N ASN A 58 -3.72 8.98 -4.88
CA ASN A 58 -3.73 10.42 -5.13
C ASN A 58 -2.60 11.12 -4.37
N ILE A 59 -2.25 12.33 -4.82
CA ILE A 59 -1.09 13.06 -4.31
C ILE A 59 -1.27 13.42 -2.83
N GLU A 60 -2.51 13.70 -2.41
CA GLU A 60 -2.86 13.96 -1.02
C GLU A 60 -2.55 12.74 -0.12
N ALA A 61 -2.84 11.52 -0.59
CA ALA A 61 -2.52 10.31 0.16
C ALA A 61 -1.02 10.16 0.38
N LEU A 62 -0.21 10.42 -0.66
CA LEU A 62 1.25 10.37 -0.51
C LEU A 62 1.74 11.36 0.54
N HIS A 63 1.31 12.62 0.48
CA HIS A 63 1.72 13.65 1.43
C HIS A 63 1.30 13.35 2.86
N GLU A 64 0.05 12.97 3.08
CA GLU A 64 -0.44 12.69 4.43
C GLU A 64 0.18 11.41 4.97
N MET A 65 0.35 10.36 4.17
CA MET A 65 1.06 9.15 4.62
C MET A 65 2.52 9.42 5.02
N LEU A 66 3.25 10.26 4.26
CA LEU A 66 4.60 10.66 4.62
C LEU A 66 4.65 11.44 5.93
N LYS A 67 3.74 12.41 6.11
CA LYS A 67 3.60 13.20 7.34
C LYS A 67 3.27 12.33 8.56
N ASP A 68 2.48 11.28 8.35
CA ASP A 68 2.05 10.37 9.41
C ASP A 68 3.00 9.18 9.66
N ASP A 69 4.14 9.11 8.96
CA ASP A 69 5.11 8.00 9.03
C ASP A 69 4.51 6.64 8.66
N ILE A 70 3.66 6.62 7.64
CA ILE A 70 3.13 5.40 7.03
C ILE A 70 4.10 4.91 5.95
N HIS A 71 4.30 3.58 5.86
CA HIS A 71 5.10 2.98 4.80
C HIS A 71 4.33 3.08 3.49
N CYS A 72 4.70 4.05 2.67
CA CYS A 72 4.01 4.34 1.44
C CYS A 72 4.95 4.43 0.24
N PHE A 73 4.36 4.44 -0.95
CA PHE A 73 5.03 4.70 -2.20
C PHE A 73 4.01 5.19 -3.22
N TRP A 74 4.51 5.73 -4.33
CA TRP A 74 3.73 6.07 -5.50
C TRP A 74 4.31 5.28 -6.66
N HIS A 75 3.46 4.69 -7.51
CA HIS A 75 3.90 4.20 -8.81
C HIS A 75 2.75 4.27 -9.81
N GLU A 76 3.08 4.53 -11.07
CA GLU A 76 2.12 4.34 -12.17
C GLU A 76 2.75 3.41 -13.21
N ARG A 77 3.43 4.01 -14.20
CA ARG A 77 4.09 3.32 -15.32
C ARG A 77 5.60 3.29 -15.17
N ASP A 78 6.08 3.53 -13.96
CA ASP A 78 7.50 3.57 -13.63
C ASP A 78 8.13 2.19 -13.77
N TYR A 79 9.36 2.13 -14.27
CA TYR A 79 10.13 0.88 -14.27
C TYR A 79 10.41 0.40 -12.85
N THR A 80 10.66 1.35 -11.94
CA THR A 80 10.85 1.11 -10.51
C THR A 80 10.34 2.31 -9.72
N SER A 81 9.91 2.06 -8.49
CA SER A 81 9.54 3.10 -7.52
C SER A 81 10.26 2.86 -6.20
N MET A 82 10.46 3.90 -5.39
CA MET A 82 11.04 3.77 -4.06
C MET A 82 9.99 4.04 -3.00
N THR A 83 9.94 3.20 -1.97
CA THR A 83 9.06 3.41 -0.82
C THR A 83 9.66 4.38 0.18
N SER A 84 8.82 4.96 1.06
CA SER A 84 9.26 5.85 2.15
C SER A 84 10.23 5.17 3.14
N LYS A 85 10.27 3.83 3.16
CA LYS A 85 11.21 3.02 3.94
C LYS A 85 12.41 2.52 3.14
N GLY A 86 12.62 3.05 1.94
CA GLY A 86 13.78 2.76 1.09
C GLY A 86 13.79 1.34 0.53
N PHE A 87 12.62 0.75 0.27
CA PHE A 87 12.51 -0.44 -0.58
C PHE A 87 12.41 0.00 -2.04
N VAL A 88 12.95 -0.78 -2.95
CA VAL A 88 12.77 -0.58 -4.39
C VAL A 88 11.67 -1.52 -4.87
N TRP A 89 10.56 -0.95 -5.31
CA TRP A 89 9.41 -1.61 -5.90
C TRP A 89 9.62 -1.74 -7.42
N LYS A 90 9.82 -2.95 -7.91
CA LYS A 90 10.00 -3.28 -9.34
C LYS A 90 9.10 -4.46 -9.65
N TYR A 91 7.80 -4.23 -9.82
CA TYR A 91 6.82 -5.31 -9.92
C TYR A 91 7.26 -6.42 -10.91
N PRO A 92 7.20 -7.71 -10.52
CA PRO A 92 6.68 -8.23 -9.24
C PRO A 92 7.72 -8.27 -8.10
N GLU A 93 8.95 -7.83 -8.33
CA GLU A 93 10.04 -7.93 -7.37
C GLU A 93 10.10 -6.72 -6.43
N VAL A 94 10.39 -6.99 -5.16
CA VAL A 94 10.68 -5.95 -4.15
C VAL A 94 12.10 -6.17 -3.66
N TYR A 95 12.92 -5.13 -3.70
CA TYR A 95 14.32 -5.18 -3.28
C TYR A 95 14.58 -4.30 -2.06
N LYS A 96 15.53 -4.72 -1.22
CA LYS A 96 16.09 -3.94 -0.12
C LYS A 96 17.59 -4.16 -0.04
N ASP A 97 18.35 -3.08 0.08
CA ASP A 97 19.82 -3.10 0.20
C ASP A 97 20.52 -3.92 -0.91
N GLY A 98 20.01 -3.79 -2.14
CA GLY A 98 20.54 -4.46 -3.33
C GLY A 98 20.19 -5.95 -3.44
N LYS A 99 19.31 -6.48 -2.58
CA LYS A 99 18.91 -7.90 -2.57
C LYS A 99 17.41 -8.06 -2.81
N LEU A 100 17.01 -9.13 -3.49
CA LEU A 100 15.61 -9.51 -3.61
C LEU A 100 15.07 -9.79 -2.21
N TRP A 101 14.05 -9.04 -1.82
CA TRP A 101 13.41 -9.12 -0.51
C TRP A 101 12.10 -9.92 -0.57
N GLY A 102 11.32 -9.74 -1.64
CA GLY A 102 10.05 -10.44 -1.82
C GLY A 102 9.52 -10.36 -3.25
N ILE A 103 8.47 -11.15 -3.51
CA ILE A 103 7.71 -11.14 -4.76
C ILE A 103 6.27 -10.75 -4.42
N CYS A 104 5.80 -9.65 -4.99
CA CYS A 104 4.40 -9.26 -5.00
C CYS A 104 3.65 -10.04 -6.07
N SER A 105 2.40 -10.40 -5.79
CA SER A 105 1.54 -11.09 -6.73
C SER A 105 0.15 -10.49 -6.70
N ASP A 106 -0.45 -10.26 -7.86
CA ASP A 106 -1.79 -9.66 -8.00
C ASP A 106 -2.94 -10.61 -7.61
N TRP A 107 -2.67 -11.67 -6.84
CA TRP A 107 -3.64 -12.73 -6.51
C TRP A 107 -4.39 -12.53 -5.19
N LEU A 108 -4.37 -11.31 -4.64
CA LEU A 108 -5.13 -10.95 -3.45
C LEU A 108 -6.00 -9.72 -3.70
#